data_AF-A0A9Y1EIC4-F1
#
_entry.id   AF-A0A9Y1EIC4-F1
#
_cell.length_a   1.000
_cell.length_b   1.000
_cell.length_c   1.000
_cell.angle_alpha   90.00
_cell.angle_beta   90.00
_cell.angle_gamma   90.00
#
_symmetry.space_group_name_H-M   'P 1'
#
loop_
_entity.id
_entity.type
_entity.pdbx_description
1 polymer ?
#
loop_
_entity_poly.entity_id
_entity_poly.type
_entity_poly.pdbx_seq_one_letter_code
_entity_poly.pdbx_strand_id
1 'polypeptide(L)'
;MRSPWFNKLSVVLGPRLPRSWLLLCVVSVLALIAVLGSSSSNAFDSVTYTHIPEIYTNYRRLKEQAAVDYLELKTLSLGASRQRELGLCGKERENYVPCYNVSANLLAGFKDGEEFDRHCELSRRGEQCLVRPPKDYKIPLRWPAGKDVIWSGNVKISKDQFLSSGSMTKRLMLLEENQIAFQTEDGGIFDGVKDYSRQIAEMIGLGSDSEFLQAGVRTVLDIGCGFGSFGAHLVSLKLMALCVAAYEATGSQVQLALERGLPAMIGNFIRRQLPYPSLSFDIIHCAQCGIVWDEKDGC
;
A
#
# COMPACT_ATOMS: atom_id res chain seq x y z
N MET A 1 -45.80 19.14 -83.35
CA MET A 1 -46.22 18.10 -82.37
C MET A 1 -45.96 16.73 -82.95
N ARG A 2 -45.26 15.88 -82.18
CA ARG A 2 -45.13 14.41 -82.29
C ARG A 2 -44.30 13.84 -83.45
N SER A 3 -43.08 13.41 -83.11
CA SER A 3 -42.40 12.28 -83.77
C SER A 3 -43.11 10.96 -83.39
N PRO A 4 -42.84 9.86 -84.12
CA PRO A 4 -41.87 8.92 -83.54
C PRO A 4 -40.94 8.25 -84.56
N TRP A 5 -39.78 7.90 -84.03
CA TRP A 5 -38.67 7.25 -84.69
C TRP A 5 -38.79 5.72 -84.48
N PHE A 6 -38.72 4.95 -85.57
CA PHE A 6 -38.43 3.52 -85.47
C PHE A 6 -36.92 3.35 -85.25
N ASN A 7 -36.51 2.55 -84.26
CA ASN A 7 -35.56 1.45 -84.50
C ASN A 7 -35.36 0.53 -83.28
N LYS A 8 -35.64 -0.76 -83.54
CA LYS A 8 -34.95 -2.00 -83.14
C LYS A 8 -34.56 -2.20 -81.67
N LEU A 9 -35.25 -3.15 -81.04
CA LEU A 9 -34.69 -4.02 -79.99
C LEU A 9 -33.55 -4.87 -80.57
N SER A 10 -32.41 -4.85 -79.92
CA SER A 10 -31.42 -5.92 -79.95
C SER A 10 -30.96 -6.19 -78.53
N VAL A 11 -31.36 -7.35 -78.01
CA VAL A 11 -30.85 -7.92 -76.75
C VAL A 11 -29.41 -8.35 -77.00
N VAL A 12 -28.47 -7.78 -76.24
CA VAL A 12 -27.07 -8.23 -76.20
C VAL A 12 -26.76 -8.61 -74.76
N LEU A 13 -26.60 -9.92 -74.53
CA LEU A 13 -26.02 -10.46 -73.29
C LEU A 13 -24.56 -9.98 -73.18
N GLY A 14 -24.27 -9.18 -72.15
CA GLY A 14 -22.91 -8.79 -71.73
C GLY A 14 -22.32 -9.76 -70.68
N PRO A 15 -21.00 -9.73 -70.44
CA PRO A 15 -20.21 -10.90 -70.06
C PRO A 15 -20.30 -11.23 -68.57
N ARG A 16 -20.20 -12.53 -68.25
CA ARG A 16 -20.01 -13.04 -66.89
C ARG A 16 -18.78 -12.36 -66.26
N LEU A 17 -18.98 -11.72 -65.10
CA LEU A 17 -17.89 -11.17 -64.30
C LEU A 17 -16.84 -12.27 -64.04
N PRO A 18 -15.56 -12.06 -64.33
CA PRO A 18 -14.54 -13.07 -64.09
C PRO A 18 -14.48 -13.41 -62.59
N ARG A 19 -14.45 -14.70 -62.27
CA ARG A 19 -14.38 -15.24 -60.89
C ARG A 19 -13.31 -14.55 -60.01
N SER A 20 -12.25 -14.04 -60.64
CA SER A 20 -11.19 -13.22 -60.03
C SER A 20 -11.70 -11.92 -59.40
N TRP A 21 -12.64 -11.21 -60.02
CA TRP A 21 -13.21 -9.99 -59.46
C TRP A 21 -14.10 -10.25 -58.25
N LEU A 22 -14.86 -11.36 -58.26
CA LEU A 22 -15.62 -11.78 -57.08
C LEU A 22 -14.69 -12.16 -55.92
N LEU A 23 -13.58 -12.86 -56.19
CA LEU A 23 -12.54 -13.16 -55.20
C LEU A 23 -11.89 -11.89 -54.65
N LEU A 24 -11.56 -10.92 -55.51
CA LEU A 24 -11.02 -9.62 -55.10
C LEU A 24 -11.99 -8.83 -54.23
N CYS A 25 -13.29 -8.84 -54.56
CA CYS A 25 -14.32 -8.24 -53.72
C CYS A 25 -14.41 -8.93 -52.35
N VAL A 26 -14.37 -10.26 -52.30
CA VAL A 26 -14.41 -11.00 -51.02
C VAL A 26 -13.17 -10.74 -50.18
N VAL A 27 -11.98 -10.70 -50.78
CA VAL A 27 -10.72 -10.39 -50.08
C VAL A 27 -10.73 -8.94 -49.58
N SER A 28 -11.23 -8.00 -50.38
CA SER A 28 -11.39 -6.60 -49.97
C SER A 28 -12.36 -6.44 -48.80
N VAL A 29 -13.49 -7.17 -48.82
CA VAL A 29 -14.46 -7.18 -47.72
C VAL A 29 -13.87 -7.83 -46.46
N LEU A 30 -13.13 -8.93 -46.59
CA LEU A 30 -12.46 -9.56 -45.45
C LEU A 30 -11.36 -8.67 -44.86
N ALA A 31 -10.61 -7.95 -45.70
CA ALA A 31 -9.63 -6.97 -45.26
C ALA A 31 -10.31 -5.77 -44.56
N LEU A 32 -11.45 -5.30 -45.07
CA LEU A 32 -12.27 -4.28 -44.41
C LEU A 32 -12.81 -4.76 -43.06
N ILE A 33 -13.26 -6.01 -42.96
CA ILE A 33 -13.70 -6.61 -41.68
C ILE A 33 -12.51 -6.78 -40.72
N ALA A 34 -11.31 -7.10 -41.20
CA ALA A 34 -10.13 -7.17 -40.35
C ALA A 34 -9.66 -5.77 -39.89
N VAL A 35 -9.71 -4.76 -40.75
CA VAL A 35 -9.33 -3.38 -40.42
C VAL A 35 -10.38 -2.71 -39.52
N LEU A 36 -11.67 -2.93 -39.77
CA LEU A 36 -12.77 -2.41 -38.94
C LEU A 36 -12.99 -3.25 -37.67
N GLY A 37 -12.76 -4.56 -37.73
CA GLY A 37 -12.89 -5.50 -36.62
C GLY A 37 -11.68 -5.54 -35.68
N SER A 38 -10.55 -4.92 -36.05
CA SER A 38 -9.41 -4.67 -35.15
C SER A 38 -9.63 -3.44 -34.26
N SER A 39 -10.75 -2.74 -34.39
CA SER A 39 -11.24 -1.86 -33.33
C SER A 39 -11.95 -2.72 -32.30
N SER A 40 -11.19 -3.51 -31.53
CA SER A 40 -11.65 -3.89 -30.19
C SER A 40 -11.83 -2.57 -29.45
N SER A 41 -13.05 -2.05 -29.47
CA SER A 41 -13.48 -1.04 -28.53
C SER A 41 -13.27 -1.66 -27.15
N ASN A 42 -12.15 -1.35 -26.52
CA ASN A 42 -12.15 -1.14 -25.09
C ASN A 42 -13.13 0.00 -24.88
N ALA A 43 -14.42 -0.35 -24.83
CA ALA A 43 -15.41 0.45 -24.19
C ALA A 43 -14.92 0.55 -22.74
N PHE A 44 -14.11 1.57 -22.49
CA PHE A 44 -14.06 2.17 -21.18
C PHE A 44 -15.49 2.60 -20.94
N ASP A 45 -16.24 1.75 -20.26
CA ASP A 45 -17.41 2.19 -19.51
C ASP A 45 -16.85 3.19 -18.49
N SER A 46 -16.76 4.45 -18.90
CA SER A 46 -16.67 5.57 -17.99
C SER A 46 -18.01 5.62 -17.29
N VAL A 47 -18.23 4.71 -16.35
CA VAL A 47 -19.31 4.86 -15.40
C VAL A 47 -18.94 6.10 -14.60
N THR A 48 -19.63 7.19 -14.93
CA THR A 48 -19.61 8.41 -14.14
C THR A 48 -20.33 8.07 -12.85
N TYR A 49 -19.62 7.42 -11.92
CA TYR A 49 -20.10 7.23 -10.58
C TYR A 49 -20.07 8.59 -9.91
N THR A 50 -21.26 9.15 -9.72
CA THR A 50 -21.49 10.30 -8.86
C THR A 50 -20.82 10.04 -7.52
N HIS A 51 -20.01 10.99 -7.06
CA HIS A 51 -19.50 11.02 -5.70
C HIS A 51 -20.67 10.84 -4.73
N ILE A 52 -20.72 9.71 -4.03
CA ILE A 52 -21.51 9.58 -2.81
C ILE A 52 -20.50 9.85 -1.69
N PRO A 53 -20.47 11.06 -1.12
CA PRO A 53 -19.60 11.32 0.01
C PRO A 53 -20.05 10.42 1.17
N GLU A 54 -19.15 9.57 1.66
CA GLU A 54 -19.31 8.86 2.94
C GLU A 54 -19.14 9.85 4.10
N ILE A 55 -20.04 10.84 4.20
CA ILE A 55 -20.06 11.78 5.32
C ILE A 55 -21.42 11.65 6.02
N TYR A 56 -21.37 11.12 7.25
CA TYR A 56 -22.46 10.95 8.21
C TYR A 56 -23.73 10.24 7.70
N THR A 57 -23.70 8.90 7.73
CA THR A 57 -24.93 8.11 7.64
C THR A 57 -25.73 8.28 8.94
N ASN A 58 -26.95 8.82 8.82
CA ASN A 58 -27.94 8.86 9.88
C ASN A 58 -28.02 7.47 10.57
N TYR A 59 -28.08 7.41 11.91
CA TYR A 59 -28.03 6.17 12.71
C TYR A 59 -28.96 5.06 12.16
N ARG A 60 -30.10 5.46 11.59
CA ARG A 60 -31.04 4.58 10.91
C ARG A 60 -30.42 3.80 9.75
N ARG A 61 -29.64 4.45 8.87
CA ARG A 61 -28.96 3.81 7.73
C ARG A 61 -27.85 2.88 8.18
N LEU A 62 -27.12 3.22 9.24
CA LEU A 62 -26.12 2.32 9.83
C LEU A 62 -26.77 1.06 10.39
N LYS A 63 -27.91 1.21 11.07
CA LYS A 63 -28.68 0.07 11.60
C LYS A 63 -29.27 -0.80 10.50
N GLU A 64 -29.77 -0.19 9.42
CA GLU A 64 -30.25 -0.92 8.24
C GLU A 64 -29.12 -1.67 7.54
N GLN A 65 -27.97 -1.02 7.32
CA GLN A 65 -26.78 -1.65 6.74
C GLN A 65 -26.30 -2.82 7.62
N ALA A 66 -26.18 -2.62 8.93
CA ALA A 66 -25.76 -3.67 9.85
C ALA A 66 -26.74 -4.85 9.89
N ALA A 67 -28.04 -4.62 9.73
CA ALA A 67 -29.04 -5.68 9.65
C ALA A 67 -28.92 -6.50 8.35
N VAL A 68 -28.65 -5.82 7.21
CA VAL A 68 -28.38 -6.47 5.92
C VAL A 68 -27.08 -7.27 6.01
N ASP A 69 -26.00 -6.68 6.51
CA ASP A 69 -24.71 -7.33 6.68
C ASP A 69 -24.83 -8.56 7.62
N TYR A 70 -25.61 -8.45 8.70
CA TYR A 70 -25.88 -9.57 9.61
C TYR A 70 -26.66 -10.72 8.94
N LEU A 71 -27.64 -10.39 8.11
CA LEU A 71 -28.37 -11.38 7.31
C LEU A 71 -27.44 -12.07 6.31
N GLU A 72 -26.56 -11.32 5.65
CA GLU A 72 -25.54 -11.86 4.75
C GLU A 72 -24.57 -12.79 5.50
N LEU A 73 -24.06 -12.37 6.66
CA LEU A 73 -23.22 -13.22 7.53
C LEU A 73 -23.93 -14.49 7.98
N LYS A 74 -25.23 -14.42 8.32
CA LYS A 74 -26.03 -15.59 8.66
C LYS A 74 -26.18 -16.55 7.48
N THR A 75 -26.39 -16.03 6.27
CA THR A 75 -26.45 -16.86 5.06
C THR A 75 -25.10 -17.50 4.71
N LEU A 76 -23.99 -16.80 4.95
CA LEU A 76 -22.63 -17.34 4.82
C LEU A 76 -22.35 -18.44 5.85
N SER A 77 -22.77 -18.23 7.11
CA SER A 77 -22.64 -19.22 8.19
C SER A 77 -23.47 -20.49 7.93
N LEU A 78 -24.59 -20.38 7.23
CA LEU A 78 -25.46 -21.52 6.89
C LEU A 78 -24.97 -22.29 5.66
N GLY A 79 -23.86 -21.88 5.02
CA GLY A 79 -23.28 -22.55 3.85
C GLY A 79 -24.16 -22.55 2.60
N ALA A 80 -25.25 -21.77 2.61
CA ALA A 80 -26.26 -21.75 1.54
C ALA A 80 -25.82 -20.94 0.30
N SER A 81 -24.78 -20.11 0.45
CA SER A 81 -24.15 -19.35 -0.62
C SER A 81 -22.97 -20.15 -1.17
N ARG A 82 -22.93 -20.39 -2.50
CA ARG A 82 -21.66 -20.68 -3.18
C ARG A 82 -20.77 -19.46 -2.90
N GLN A 83 -19.82 -19.56 -1.96
CA GLN A 83 -18.84 -18.52 -1.74
C GLN A 83 -18.31 -18.10 -3.12
N ARG A 84 -18.51 -16.83 -3.50
CA ARG A 84 -17.83 -16.29 -4.67
C ARG A 84 -16.34 -16.42 -4.35
N GLU A 85 -15.69 -17.38 -5.00
CA GLU A 85 -14.26 -17.54 -4.90
C GLU A 85 -13.65 -16.23 -5.43
N LEU A 86 -13.05 -15.47 -4.51
CA LEU A 86 -12.45 -14.19 -4.84
C LEU A 86 -11.27 -14.46 -5.77
N GLY A 87 -11.29 -13.83 -6.94
CA GLY A 87 -10.16 -13.87 -7.86
C GLY A 87 -8.91 -13.30 -7.23
N LEU A 88 -7.74 -13.67 -7.77
CA LEU A 88 -6.47 -13.11 -7.33
C LEU A 88 -6.29 -11.71 -7.93
N CYS A 89 -5.86 -10.75 -7.12
CA CYS A 89 -5.51 -9.42 -7.61
C CYS A 89 -4.33 -9.48 -8.59
N GLY A 90 -4.23 -8.48 -9.46
CA GLY A 90 -3.04 -8.27 -10.28
C GLY A 90 -1.80 -7.95 -9.42
N LYS A 91 -0.62 -8.11 -10.01
CA LYS A 91 0.68 -7.94 -9.32
C LYS A 91 0.90 -6.50 -8.83
N GLU A 92 0.25 -5.53 -9.46
CA GLU A 92 0.26 -4.13 -9.06
C GLU A 92 -0.30 -3.89 -7.65
N ARG A 93 -1.12 -4.81 -7.13
CA ARG A 93 -1.72 -4.72 -5.80
C ARG A 93 -0.94 -5.42 -4.69
N GLU A 94 0.24 -5.97 -4.98
CA GLU A 94 1.07 -6.68 -3.98
C GLU A 94 1.41 -5.81 -2.76
N ASN A 95 1.60 -4.50 -2.96
CA ASN A 95 1.87 -3.53 -1.89
C ASN A 95 0.66 -2.61 -1.61
N TYR A 96 -0.54 -3.02 -1.99
CA TYR A 96 -1.73 -2.19 -1.83
C TYR A 96 -2.14 -2.11 -0.36
N VAL A 97 -2.19 -0.89 0.18
CA VAL A 97 -2.76 -0.60 1.50
C VAL A 97 -4.05 0.20 1.31
N PRO A 98 -5.21 -0.29 1.81
CA PRO A 98 -6.47 0.41 1.68
C PRO A 98 -6.41 1.85 2.20
N CYS A 99 -7.00 2.79 1.44
CA CYS A 99 -7.05 4.22 1.75
C CYS A 99 -5.71 4.98 1.78
N TYR A 100 -4.60 4.34 1.42
CA TYR A 100 -3.31 5.02 1.25
C TYR A 100 -2.96 5.08 -0.23
N ASN A 101 -3.11 6.27 -0.83
CA ASN A 101 -2.76 6.51 -2.23
C ASN A 101 -2.20 7.92 -2.39
N VAL A 102 -0.88 8.05 -2.24
CA VAL A 102 -0.18 9.34 -2.30
C VAL A 102 -0.50 10.10 -3.60
N SER A 103 -0.49 9.42 -4.75
CA SER A 103 -0.79 10.05 -6.04
C SER A 103 -2.23 10.58 -6.11
N ALA A 104 -3.21 9.81 -5.65
CA ALA A 104 -4.60 10.28 -5.61
C ALA A 104 -4.78 11.42 -4.59
N ASN A 105 -4.08 11.35 -3.47
CA ASN A 105 -4.15 12.37 -2.43
C ASN A 105 -3.59 13.72 -2.94
N LEU A 106 -2.43 13.69 -3.61
CA LEU A 106 -1.85 14.86 -4.26
C LEU A 106 -2.79 15.46 -5.31
N LEU A 107 -3.44 14.62 -6.12
CA LEU A 107 -4.42 15.07 -7.12
C LEU A 107 -5.68 15.68 -6.49
N ALA A 108 -6.08 15.22 -5.31
CA ALA A 108 -7.18 15.78 -4.54
C ALA A 108 -6.80 17.10 -3.82
N GLY A 109 -5.54 17.52 -3.88
CA GLY A 109 -5.06 18.77 -3.31
C GLY A 109 -4.49 18.67 -1.90
N PHE A 110 -4.32 17.44 -1.37
CA PHE A 110 -3.60 17.24 -0.11
C PHE A 110 -2.11 17.55 -0.28
N LYS A 111 -1.55 18.30 0.66
CA LYS A 111 -0.17 18.82 0.64
C LYS A 111 0.40 18.85 2.06
N ASP A 112 1.66 19.26 2.17
CA ASP A 112 2.36 19.49 3.44
C ASP A 112 2.35 18.24 4.35
N GLY A 113 2.38 17.05 3.75
CA GLY A 113 2.40 15.76 4.43
C GLY A 113 1.03 15.08 4.52
N GLU A 114 -0.07 15.78 4.24
CA GLU A 114 -1.42 15.18 4.21
C GLU A 114 -1.58 14.11 3.11
N GLU A 115 -0.72 14.13 2.09
CA GLU A 115 -0.71 13.12 1.05
C GLU A 115 -0.32 11.72 1.55
N PHE A 116 0.32 11.64 2.72
CA PHE A 116 0.67 10.37 3.39
C PHE A 116 -0.38 9.91 4.41
N ASP A 117 -1.42 10.72 4.65
CA ASP A 117 -2.52 10.37 5.53
C ASP A 117 -3.49 9.36 4.88
N ARG A 118 -4.26 8.70 5.73
CA ARG A 118 -5.31 7.76 5.32
C ARG A 118 -6.54 8.52 4.83
N HIS A 119 -6.86 8.42 3.54
CA HIS A 119 -8.04 9.05 2.93
C HIS A 119 -8.94 8.01 2.26
N CYS A 120 -9.92 7.52 3.03
CA CYS A 120 -10.88 6.54 2.51
C CYS A 120 -11.98 7.17 1.64
N GLU A 121 -12.25 8.47 1.78
CA GLU A 121 -13.27 9.18 0.99
C GLU A 121 -12.95 9.19 -0.51
N LEU A 122 -11.67 9.07 -0.86
CA LEU A 122 -11.20 8.96 -2.24
C LEU A 122 -11.19 7.51 -2.76
N SER A 123 -11.38 6.53 -1.88
CA SER A 123 -11.33 5.11 -2.23
C SER A 123 -12.67 4.71 -2.84
N ARG A 124 -12.66 4.42 -4.14
CA ARG A 124 -13.81 3.81 -4.82
C ARG A 124 -13.99 2.38 -4.30
N ARG A 125 -15.23 1.89 -4.24
CA ARG A 125 -15.53 0.45 -4.04
C ARG A 125 -14.81 -0.34 -5.15
N GLY A 126 -13.64 -0.88 -4.80
CA GLY A 126 -12.86 -1.71 -5.69
C GLY A 126 -13.44 -3.11 -5.80
N GLU A 127 -13.05 -3.81 -6.86
CA GLU A 127 -13.29 -5.25 -6.96
C GLU A 127 -12.66 -5.97 -5.76
N GLN A 128 -13.43 -6.87 -5.16
CA GLN A 128 -12.95 -7.73 -4.09
C GLN A 128 -12.06 -8.80 -4.71
N CYS A 129 -10.78 -8.78 -4.38
CA CYS A 129 -9.80 -9.75 -4.84
C CYS A 129 -8.82 -10.12 -3.72
N LEU A 130 -8.20 -11.29 -3.83
CA LEU A 130 -7.18 -11.77 -2.90
C LEU A 130 -5.79 -11.28 -3.36
N VAL A 131 -5.12 -10.51 -2.51
CA VAL A 131 -3.73 -10.09 -2.74
C VAL A 131 -2.81 -11.29 -2.54
N ARG A 132 -1.91 -11.54 -3.49
CA ARG A 132 -0.92 -12.62 -3.38
C ARG A 132 0.22 -12.20 -2.45
N PRO A 133 0.78 -13.13 -1.65
CA PRO A 133 2.05 -12.86 -1.01
C PRO A 133 3.15 -12.63 -2.06
N PRO A 134 4.19 -11.84 -1.74
CA PRO A 134 5.36 -11.72 -2.59
C PRO A 134 5.95 -13.09 -2.93
N LYS A 135 6.48 -13.23 -4.15
CA LYS A 135 6.95 -14.52 -4.68
C LYS A 135 7.99 -15.20 -3.78
N ASP A 136 8.86 -14.39 -3.19
CA ASP A 136 9.98 -14.84 -2.36
C ASP A 136 9.74 -14.56 -0.86
N TYR A 137 8.46 -14.34 -0.48
CA TYR A 137 8.08 -14.12 0.90
C TYR A 137 8.38 -15.35 1.76
N LYS A 138 8.94 -15.11 2.93
CA LYS A 138 9.28 -16.11 3.94
C LYS A 138 8.62 -15.75 5.26
N ILE A 139 8.39 -16.74 6.11
CA ILE A 139 7.88 -16.48 7.46
C ILE A 139 8.95 -15.66 8.23
N PRO A 140 8.57 -14.54 8.87
CA PRO A 140 9.50 -13.72 9.66
C PRO A 140 10.18 -14.51 10.78
N LEU A 141 11.44 -14.16 11.10
CA LEU A 141 12.17 -14.78 12.20
C LEU A 141 11.52 -14.38 13.53
N ARG A 142 11.36 -15.36 14.43
CA ARG A 142 10.80 -15.10 15.77
C ARG A 142 11.77 -14.27 16.60
N TRP A 143 11.23 -13.47 17.52
CA TRP A 143 12.03 -12.80 18.54
C TRP A 143 12.81 -13.82 19.39
N PRO A 144 14.10 -13.59 19.69
CA PRO A 144 14.90 -12.39 19.43
C PRO A 144 15.64 -12.39 18.09
N ALA A 145 15.63 -13.46 17.30
CA ALA A 145 16.40 -13.52 16.05
C ALA A 145 15.98 -12.45 15.03
N GLY A 146 14.68 -12.15 14.96
CA GLY A 146 14.15 -11.05 14.12
C GLY A 146 14.69 -9.68 14.49
N LYS A 147 15.22 -9.50 15.71
CA LYS A 147 15.89 -8.28 16.13
C LYS A 147 17.00 -7.93 15.16
N ASP A 148 17.88 -8.86 14.84
CA ASP A 148 19.13 -8.54 14.14
C ASP A 148 19.09 -8.90 12.66
N VAL A 149 18.15 -9.74 12.24
CA VAL A 149 18.10 -10.29 10.88
C VAL A 149 16.67 -10.42 10.36
N ILE A 150 16.45 -10.05 9.10
CA ILE A 150 15.20 -10.31 8.37
C ILE A 150 15.46 -10.90 6.98
N TRP A 151 14.40 -11.40 6.34
CA TRP A 151 14.46 -11.83 4.95
C TRP A 151 14.38 -10.65 3.99
N SER A 152 15.34 -10.55 3.05
CA SER A 152 15.32 -9.48 2.05
C SER A 152 14.10 -9.56 1.13
N GLY A 153 13.60 -10.77 0.84
CA GLY A 153 12.42 -11.01 0.01
C GLY A 153 11.10 -10.52 0.59
N ASN A 154 11.05 -10.18 1.89
CA ASN A 154 9.84 -9.70 2.54
C ASN A 154 9.70 -8.17 2.50
N VAL A 155 10.76 -7.47 2.10
CA VAL A 155 10.82 -6.01 2.11
C VAL A 155 11.21 -5.48 0.75
N LYS A 156 10.52 -4.42 0.31
CA LYS A 156 10.84 -3.77 -0.96
C LYS A 156 11.75 -2.57 -0.72
N ILE A 157 13.06 -2.79 -0.66
CA ILE A 157 14.07 -1.72 -0.46
C ILE A 157 14.75 -1.41 -1.81
N SER A 158 14.88 -0.13 -2.16
CA SER A 158 15.61 0.27 -3.37
C SER A 158 17.12 0.15 -3.18
N LYS A 159 17.88 -0.01 -4.28
CA LYS A 159 19.35 -0.02 -4.21
C LYS A 159 19.88 1.27 -3.59
N ASP A 160 19.31 2.43 -3.94
CA ASP A 160 19.75 3.71 -3.39
C ASP A 160 19.44 3.81 -1.91
N GLN A 161 18.32 3.27 -1.42
CA GLN A 161 18.03 3.25 0.02
C GLN A 161 18.95 2.28 0.77
N PHE A 162 19.28 1.16 0.15
CA PHE A 162 20.25 0.19 0.66
C PHE A 162 21.70 0.72 0.65
N LEU A 163 22.07 1.53 -0.34
CA LEU A 163 23.42 2.10 -0.52
C LEU A 163 23.60 3.46 0.18
N SER A 164 22.57 4.30 0.24
CA SER A 164 22.51 5.52 1.09
C SER A 164 22.52 5.18 2.59
N SER A 165 22.44 3.89 2.90
CA SER A 165 22.76 3.33 4.20
C SER A 165 24.26 3.52 4.53
N GLY A 166 25.16 3.72 3.57
CA GLY A 166 26.60 3.90 3.76
C GLY A 166 27.08 5.15 4.54
N SER A 167 26.20 5.87 5.25
CA SER A 167 26.59 6.84 6.29
C SER A 167 26.67 6.13 7.64
N MET A 168 27.59 6.54 8.52
CA MET A 168 27.96 5.89 9.79
C MET A 168 26.79 5.48 10.72
N THR A 169 25.56 5.97 10.47
CA THR A 169 24.31 5.68 11.19
C THR A 169 23.37 4.67 10.53
N LYS A 170 23.61 4.17 9.31
CA LYS A 170 22.66 3.29 8.58
C LYS A 170 23.30 1.94 8.17
N ARG A 171 23.46 0.99 9.10
CA ARG A 171 24.18 -0.27 8.87
C ARG A 171 23.26 -1.42 8.43
N LEU A 172 22.78 -1.40 7.18
CA LEU A 172 22.16 -2.58 6.55
C LEU A 172 23.23 -3.41 5.84
N MET A 173 23.29 -4.72 6.10
CA MET A 173 24.17 -5.64 5.37
C MET A 173 23.36 -6.76 4.73
N LEU A 174 23.60 -7.03 3.44
CA LEU A 174 23.07 -8.21 2.77
C LEU A 174 23.98 -9.39 3.09
N LEU A 175 23.42 -10.41 3.73
CA LEU A 175 24.09 -11.68 3.94
C LEU A 175 23.89 -12.61 2.74
N GLU A 176 24.76 -13.60 2.59
CA GLU A 176 24.79 -14.55 1.47
C GLU A 176 23.45 -15.30 1.26
N GLU A 177 22.62 -15.42 2.29
CA GLU A 177 21.35 -16.18 2.25
C GLU A 177 20.09 -15.34 1.94
N ASN A 178 20.21 -14.21 1.23
CA ASN A 178 19.10 -13.26 1.02
C ASN A 178 18.50 -12.77 2.34
N GLN A 179 19.37 -12.47 3.30
CA GLN A 179 19.00 -11.89 4.58
C GLN A 179 19.57 -10.48 4.68
N ILE A 180 18.87 -9.62 5.41
CA ILE A 180 19.34 -8.28 5.76
C ILE A 180 19.65 -8.31 7.24
N ALA A 181 20.92 -8.11 7.58
CA ALA A 181 21.37 -7.92 8.94
C ALA A 181 21.37 -6.44 9.30
N PHE A 182 20.97 -6.16 10.53
CA PHE A 182 21.06 -4.84 11.16
C PHE A 182 22.23 -4.92 12.13
N GLN A 183 23.38 -4.38 11.73
CA GLN A 183 24.54 -4.43 12.61
C GLN A 183 24.33 -3.52 13.83
N THR A 184 24.24 -4.17 14.98
CA THR A 184 24.70 -3.63 16.26
C THR A 184 26.07 -4.27 16.45
N GLU A 185 27.18 -3.57 16.19
CA GLU A 185 28.49 -4.20 16.41
C GLU A 185 28.68 -4.46 17.91
N ASP A 186 28.52 -5.73 18.28
CA ASP A 186 29.06 -6.28 19.51
C ASP A 186 30.59 -6.09 19.49
N GLY A 187 31.10 -5.08 20.18
CA GLY A 187 32.53 -4.94 20.52
C GLY A 187 33.26 -3.69 20.00
N GLY A 188 32.59 -2.78 19.29
CA GLY A 188 33.13 -1.44 19.03
C GLY A 188 32.88 -0.50 20.21
N ILE A 189 33.73 0.52 20.39
CA ILE A 189 33.71 1.46 21.53
C ILE A 189 32.40 2.27 21.66
N PHE A 190 31.48 2.19 20.68
CA PHE A 190 30.15 2.84 20.73
C PHE A 190 29.07 1.96 20.04
N ASP A 191 28.13 1.41 20.83
CA ASP A 191 26.85 0.94 20.29
C ASP A 191 25.93 2.17 20.22
N GLY A 192 25.84 2.78 19.03
CA GLY A 192 25.14 4.05 18.86
C GLY A 192 23.69 4.04 19.33
N VAL A 193 22.99 2.91 19.30
CA VAL A 193 21.59 2.83 19.78
C VAL A 193 21.54 2.74 21.30
N LYS A 194 22.38 1.89 21.90
CA LYS A 194 22.45 1.76 23.37
C LYS A 194 22.99 3.04 24.02
N ASP A 195 24.00 3.67 23.44
CA ASP A 195 24.53 4.94 23.92
C ASP A 195 23.51 6.07 23.77
N TYR A 196 22.73 6.06 22.69
CA TYR A 196 21.62 6.99 22.51
C TYR A 196 20.49 6.76 23.53
N SER A 197 20.11 5.51 23.76
CA SER A 197 19.13 5.10 24.78
C SER A 197 19.58 5.51 26.19
N ARG A 198 20.86 5.30 26.53
CA ARG A 198 21.46 5.77 27.79
C ARG A 198 21.39 7.28 27.93
N GLN A 199 21.73 8.04 26.88
CA GLN A 199 21.60 9.51 26.90
C GLN A 199 20.15 9.97 27.15
N ILE A 200 19.16 9.29 26.57
CA ILE A 200 17.74 9.57 26.86
C ILE A 200 17.43 9.36 28.34
N ALA A 201 17.89 8.25 28.92
CA ALA A 201 17.71 7.96 30.34
C ALA A 201 18.36 9.03 31.23
N GLU A 202 19.58 9.45 30.91
CA GLU A 202 20.31 10.51 31.61
C GLU A 202 19.57 11.87 31.54
N MET A 203 18.98 12.20 30.39
CA MET A 203 18.19 13.44 30.23
C MET A 203 16.95 13.50 31.12
N ILE A 204 16.37 12.35 31.47
CA ILE A 204 15.22 12.27 32.38
C ILE A 204 15.62 11.95 33.84
N GLY A 205 16.92 12.03 34.15
CA GLY A 205 17.45 11.89 35.52
C GLY A 205 17.69 10.45 35.99
N LEU A 206 17.76 9.49 35.07
CA LEU A 206 18.11 8.09 35.38
C LEU A 206 19.61 7.84 35.18
N GLY A 207 20.14 6.81 35.84
CA GLY A 207 21.55 6.41 35.68
C GLY A 207 21.85 5.64 34.39
N SER A 208 20.84 4.96 33.84
CA SER A 208 20.94 4.18 32.59
C SER A 208 19.54 3.84 32.07
N ASP A 209 19.45 3.53 30.78
CA ASP A 209 18.25 2.98 30.13
C ASP A 209 17.74 1.66 30.74
N SER A 210 18.58 0.91 31.44
CA SER A 210 18.15 -0.25 32.23
C SER A 210 17.18 0.09 33.37
N GLU A 211 17.14 1.36 33.80
CA GLU A 211 16.27 1.84 34.87
C GLU A 211 14.87 2.28 34.38
N PHE A 212 14.62 2.34 33.06
CA PHE A 212 13.34 2.80 32.51
C PHE A 212 12.12 2.10 33.14
N LEU A 213 12.17 0.78 33.28
CA LEU A 213 11.08 0.02 33.92
C LEU A 213 10.86 0.39 35.39
N GLN A 214 11.95 0.63 36.13
CA GLN A 214 11.88 1.01 37.55
C GLN A 214 11.34 2.43 37.71
N ALA A 215 11.66 3.30 36.75
CA ALA A 215 11.12 4.65 36.64
C ALA A 215 9.65 4.69 36.17
N GLY A 216 9.05 3.53 35.86
CA GLY A 216 7.64 3.43 35.47
C GLY A 216 7.38 3.50 33.97
N VAL A 217 8.42 3.64 33.13
CA VAL A 217 8.30 3.60 31.68
C VAL A 217 8.00 2.17 31.24
N ARG A 218 6.91 1.98 30.50
CA ARG A 218 6.48 0.67 29.97
C ARG A 218 6.23 0.71 28.48
N THR A 219 5.77 1.84 27.97
CA THR A 219 5.28 2.02 26.60
C THR A 219 5.96 3.21 25.95
N VAL A 220 6.48 2.99 24.73
CA VAL A 220 7.19 4.01 23.95
C VAL A 220 6.59 4.08 22.56
N LEU A 221 6.20 5.28 22.14
CA LEU A 221 5.81 5.56 20.76
C LEU A 221 7.04 6.04 19.99
N ASP A 222 7.49 5.28 19.01
CA ASP A 222 8.61 5.62 18.14
C ASP A 222 8.08 6.10 16.79
N ILE A 223 8.19 7.40 16.51
CA ILE A 223 7.69 8.03 15.29
C ILE A 223 8.82 8.15 14.27
N GLY A 224 8.63 7.60 13.08
CA GLY A 224 9.68 7.59 12.04
C GLY A 224 10.85 6.69 12.45
N CYS A 225 10.53 5.45 12.78
CA CYS A 225 11.40 4.45 13.43
C CYS A 225 12.63 4.02 12.61
N GLY A 226 12.72 4.44 11.35
CA GLY A 226 13.78 4.07 10.42
C GLY A 226 13.82 2.55 10.21
N PHE A 227 14.92 1.93 10.64
CA PHE A 227 15.07 0.47 10.59
C PHE A 227 14.47 -0.26 11.79
N GLY A 228 13.93 0.44 12.79
CA GLY A 228 13.38 -0.14 14.01
C GLY A 228 14.42 -0.51 15.06
N SER A 229 15.69 -0.11 14.90
CA SER A 229 16.78 -0.52 15.80
C SER A 229 16.61 0.02 17.23
N PHE A 230 16.11 1.25 17.40
CA PHE A 230 15.81 1.82 18.72
C PHE A 230 14.69 1.04 19.41
N GLY A 231 13.55 0.84 18.74
CA GLY A 231 12.48 -0.01 19.25
C GLY A 231 12.94 -1.43 19.61
N ALA A 232 13.81 -2.04 18.80
CA ALA A 232 14.35 -3.37 19.07
C ALA A 232 15.27 -3.40 20.32
N HIS A 233 16.04 -2.34 20.56
CA HIS A 233 16.81 -2.17 21.78
C HIS A 233 15.89 -2.05 23.01
N LEU A 234 14.86 -1.20 22.95
CA LEU A 234 13.89 -1.04 24.03
C LEU A 234 13.12 -2.33 24.35
N VAL A 235 12.74 -3.11 23.34
CA VAL A 235 12.11 -4.43 23.54
C VAL A 235 13.08 -5.41 24.22
N SER A 236 14.38 -5.31 23.94
CA SER A 236 15.40 -6.10 24.65
C SER A 236 15.49 -5.73 26.14
N LEU A 237 15.16 -4.47 26.49
CA LEU A 237 15.01 -3.99 27.87
C LEU A 237 13.62 -4.29 28.47
N LYS A 238 12.79 -5.08 27.79
CA LYS A 238 11.41 -5.46 28.17
C LYS A 238 10.41 -4.28 28.21
N LEU A 239 10.66 -3.25 27.40
CA LEU A 239 9.68 -2.19 27.13
C LEU A 239 8.84 -2.51 25.89
N MET A 240 7.63 -1.99 25.83
CA MET A 240 6.78 -2.06 24.63
C MET A 240 7.03 -0.84 23.76
N ALA A 241 7.78 -1.01 22.67
CA ALA A 241 7.96 0.04 21.66
C ALA A 241 7.00 -0.19 20.49
N LEU A 242 6.17 0.80 20.18
CA LEU A 242 5.32 0.82 19.00
C LEU A 242 5.94 1.74 17.95
N CYS A 243 6.22 1.19 16.78
CA CYS A 243 6.65 1.97 15.63
C CYS A 243 5.46 2.57 14.88
N VAL A 244 5.48 3.88 14.63
CA VAL A 244 4.54 4.57 13.75
C VAL A 244 5.30 5.33 12.67
N ALA A 245 5.00 5.04 11.40
CA ALA A 245 5.61 5.76 10.28
C ALA A 245 4.61 5.93 9.13
N ALA A 246 4.88 6.94 8.30
CA ALA A 246 4.10 7.22 7.12
C ALA A 246 4.08 6.04 6.13
N TYR A 247 3.06 6.01 5.28
CA TYR A 247 2.99 5.00 4.23
C TYR A 247 4.09 5.22 3.19
N GLU A 248 4.89 4.18 2.94
CA GLU A 248 5.92 4.16 1.90
C GLU A 248 5.80 2.86 1.10
N ALA A 249 5.65 2.96 -0.23
CA ALA A 249 5.53 1.80 -1.10
C ALA A 249 6.86 1.04 -1.30
N THR A 250 7.98 1.72 -1.06
CA THR A 250 9.34 1.17 -1.07
C THR A 250 10.05 1.67 0.16
N GLY A 251 10.73 0.79 0.88
CA GLY A 251 11.48 1.19 2.06
C GLY A 251 10.66 1.37 3.33
N SER A 252 9.44 0.84 3.35
CA SER A 252 8.50 0.99 4.46
C SER A 252 9.14 0.65 5.80
N GLN A 253 9.26 1.67 6.64
CA GLN A 253 9.74 1.54 8.03
C GLN A 253 8.81 0.63 8.85
N VAL A 254 7.50 0.71 8.59
CA VAL A 254 6.49 -0.17 9.22
C VAL A 254 6.72 -1.62 8.82
N GLN A 255 6.88 -1.91 7.52
CA GLN A 255 7.16 -3.27 7.07
C GLN A 255 8.46 -3.80 7.69
N LEU A 256 9.52 -2.98 7.70
CA LEU A 256 10.80 -3.35 8.31
C LEU A 256 10.66 -3.70 9.79
N ALA A 257 9.95 -2.89 10.56
CA ALA A 257 9.70 -3.16 11.97
C ALA A 257 8.89 -4.45 12.19
N LEU A 258 7.83 -4.69 11.40
CA LEU A 258 7.03 -5.91 11.46
C LEU A 258 7.87 -7.17 11.14
N GLU A 259 8.70 -7.10 10.09
CA GLU A 259 9.58 -8.20 9.70
C GLU A 259 10.64 -8.52 10.76
N ARG A 260 11.04 -7.52 11.56
CA ARG A 260 11.90 -7.71 12.74
C ARG A 260 11.17 -8.23 13.98
N GLY A 261 9.84 -8.40 13.90
CA GLY A 261 9.00 -8.84 15.02
C GLY A 261 8.63 -7.74 16.01
N LEU A 262 8.70 -6.47 15.60
CA LEU A 262 8.32 -5.31 16.42
C LEU A 262 6.86 -4.90 16.13
N PRO A 263 6.10 -4.41 17.13
CA PRO A 263 4.82 -3.77 16.89
C PRO A 263 4.99 -2.54 16.01
N ALA A 264 4.23 -2.45 14.91
CA ALA A 264 4.25 -1.29 14.05
C ALA A 264 2.91 -1.03 13.37
N MET A 265 2.63 0.24 13.05
CA MET A 265 1.47 0.63 12.27
C MET A 265 1.80 1.79 11.34
N ILE A 266 1.04 1.87 10.25
CA ILE A 266 1.07 3.01 9.35
C ILE A 266 0.31 4.16 10.01
N GLY A 267 0.95 5.31 10.11
CA GLY A 267 0.35 6.52 10.67
C GLY A 267 1.24 7.71 10.37
N ASN A 268 0.62 8.86 10.14
CA ASN A 268 1.32 10.09 9.87
C ASN A 268 0.78 11.17 10.81
N PHE A 269 1.70 11.96 11.38
CA PHE A 269 1.45 12.83 12.53
C PHE A 269 1.35 14.31 12.10
N ILE A 270 0.83 14.54 10.88
CA ILE A 270 0.75 15.88 10.29
C ILE A 270 -0.56 16.55 10.69
N ARG A 271 -1.73 15.97 10.40
CA ARG A 271 -3.02 16.63 10.67
C ARG A 271 -4.00 15.84 11.53
N ARG A 272 -3.73 14.56 11.76
CA ARG A 272 -4.63 13.68 12.50
C ARG A 272 -3.99 13.19 13.77
N GLN A 273 -4.78 13.23 14.85
CA GLN A 273 -4.45 12.56 16.09
C GLN A 273 -4.37 11.05 15.84
N LEU A 274 -3.42 10.38 16.49
CA LEU A 274 -3.37 8.93 16.48
C LEU A 274 -4.62 8.33 17.15
N PRO A 275 -4.99 7.08 16.82
CA PRO A 275 -6.13 6.40 17.43
C PRO A 275 -5.83 5.90 18.86
N TYR A 276 -5.08 6.67 19.63
CA TYR A 276 -4.69 6.36 21.01
C TYR A 276 -5.22 7.46 21.93
N PRO A 277 -5.84 7.11 23.07
CA PRO A 277 -6.18 8.09 24.10
C PRO A 277 -4.95 8.87 24.58
N SER A 278 -5.18 10.05 25.15
CA SER A 278 -4.13 10.78 25.87
C SER A 278 -3.50 9.89 26.95
N LEU A 279 -2.19 10.04 27.17
CA LEU A 279 -1.40 9.24 28.14
C LEU A 279 -1.31 7.73 27.82
N SER A 280 -1.47 7.34 26.55
CA SER A 280 -1.26 5.94 26.14
C SER A 280 0.20 5.51 26.10
N PHE A 281 1.13 6.46 26.09
CA PHE A 281 2.57 6.21 26.00
C PHE A 281 3.31 7.00 27.08
N ASP A 282 4.31 6.36 27.71
CA ASP A 282 5.14 6.98 28.74
C ASP A 282 6.24 7.85 28.12
N ILE A 283 6.72 7.46 26.92
CA ILE A 283 7.69 8.21 26.13
C ILE A 283 7.21 8.31 24.69
N ILE A 284 7.36 9.50 24.10
CA ILE A 284 7.24 9.72 22.66
C ILE A 284 8.63 10.06 22.14
N HIS A 285 9.10 9.26 21.20
CA HIS A 285 10.41 9.41 20.58
C HIS A 285 10.24 9.75 19.10
N CYS A 286 11.04 10.71 18.63
CA CYS A 286 11.21 11.02 17.22
C CYS A 286 12.64 11.57 17.04
N ALA A 287 13.44 10.91 16.22
CA ALA A 287 14.80 11.39 15.92
C ALA A 287 14.81 12.49 14.84
N GLN A 288 14.06 12.29 13.75
CA GLN A 288 14.01 13.19 12.58
C GLN A 288 12.65 13.12 11.85
N CYS A 289 11.55 13.28 12.59
CA CYS A 289 10.20 13.17 12.02
C CYS A 289 9.72 14.45 11.31
N GLY A 290 10.48 15.56 11.39
CA GLY A 290 10.08 16.84 10.77
C GLY A 290 8.80 17.44 11.35
N ILE A 291 8.38 16.99 12.54
CA ILE A 291 7.20 17.51 13.25
C ILE A 291 7.62 18.72 14.06
N VAL A 292 6.93 19.84 13.85
CA VAL A 292 7.03 21.03 14.70
C VAL A 292 6.03 20.85 15.84
N TRP A 293 6.53 20.45 17.02
CA TRP A 293 5.70 20.14 18.19
C TRP A 293 5.03 21.37 18.81
N ASP A 294 5.64 22.55 18.65
CA ASP A 294 5.20 23.79 19.28
C ASP A 294 4.00 24.46 18.57
N GLU A 295 3.68 24.08 17.33
CA GLU A 295 2.65 24.75 16.51
C GLU A 295 1.22 24.17 16.69
N LYS A 296 1.05 23.09 17.48
CA LYS A 296 -0.21 22.33 17.55
C LYS A 296 -0.66 21.95 18.96
N ASP A 297 -0.40 22.81 19.95
CA ASP A 297 -0.76 22.60 21.36
C ASP A 297 -0.15 21.34 22.03
N GLY A 298 0.89 20.74 21.43
CA GLY A 298 1.43 19.45 21.85
C GLY A 298 0.55 18.26 21.45
N CYS A 299 0.97 17.05 21.80
CA CYS A 299 0.32 15.77 21.42
C CYS A 299 -1.16 15.65 21.78
#